data_AF-A0A1M5I0S1-F1
#
_entry.id   AF-A0A1M5I0S1-F1
#
_cell.length_a   1.000
_cell.length_b   1.000
_cell.length_c   1.000
_cell.angle_alpha   90.00
_cell.angle_beta   90.00
_cell.angle_gamma   90.00
#
_symmetry.space_group_name_H-M   'P 1'
#
loop_
_entity.id
_entity.type
_entity.pdbx_description
1 polymer ?
#
loop_
_entity_poly.entity_id
_entity_poly.type
_entity_poly.pdbx_seq_one_letter_code
_entity_poly.pdbx_strand_id
1 'polypeptide(L)'
;MSTLTRRRYPKRQDCWHVYYGDVHVGTIAIRAGIPHDEDPWGWSCGFYPGSHPREHTNGSAPTFDEAHRDFEAAWRVFLSKRTEADFQEWRDQRDWTERKYAMWERGERFSSQQPSAR
;
A
#
# COMPACT_ATOMS: atom_id res chain seq x y z
N MET A 1 -19.98 -0.87 -6.18
CA MET A 1 -19.14 0.22 -5.63
C MET A 1 -18.42 -0.34 -4.42
N SER A 2 -17.11 -0.57 -4.51
CA SER A 2 -16.34 -1.06 -3.37
C SER A 2 -16.17 0.07 -2.35
N THR A 3 -16.19 -0.25 -1.05
CA THR A 3 -15.96 0.73 0.03
C THR A 3 -14.57 0.53 0.60
N LEU A 4 -13.95 1.60 1.11
CA LEU A 4 -12.68 1.49 1.81
C LEU A 4 -12.88 0.69 3.10
N THR A 5 -12.01 -0.29 3.32
CA THR A 5 -11.95 -1.05 4.57
C THR A 5 -10.57 -0.89 5.19
N ARG A 6 -10.50 -0.96 6.51
CA ARG A 6 -9.24 -0.83 7.25
C ARG A 6 -8.97 -2.09 8.07
N ARG A 7 -7.72 -2.53 8.06
CA ARG A 7 -7.25 -3.68 8.84
C ARG A 7 -6.05 -3.26 9.67
N ARG A 8 -6.04 -3.60 10.95
CA ARG A 8 -4.94 -3.28 11.84
C ARG A 8 -3.73 -4.15 11.50
N TYR A 9 -2.55 -3.56 11.40
CA TYR A 9 -1.34 -4.31 11.13
C TYR A 9 -0.92 -5.11 12.37
N PRO A 10 -0.73 -6.45 12.28
CA PRO A 10 -0.54 -7.29 13.46
C PRO A 10 0.70 -6.93 14.29
N LYS A 11 1.76 -6.45 13.64
CA LYS A 11 3.04 -6.15 14.30
C LYS A 11 3.13 -4.72 14.85
N ARG A 12 2.17 -3.84 14.52
CA ARG A 12 2.14 -2.44 14.99
C ARG A 12 0.70 -1.99 15.20
N GLN A 13 0.29 -1.86 16.46
CA GLN A 13 -1.10 -1.56 16.82
C GLN A 13 -1.58 -0.20 16.30
N ASP A 14 -0.66 0.75 16.16
CA ASP A 14 -0.92 2.10 15.65
C ASP A 14 -0.72 2.21 14.14
N CYS A 15 -0.92 1.12 13.40
CA CYS A 15 -0.80 1.07 11.95
C CYS A 15 -2.01 0.35 11.35
N TRP A 16 -2.62 1.00 10.36
CA TRP A 16 -3.79 0.53 9.65
C TRP A 16 -3.49 0.46 8.16
N HIS A 17 -3.63 -0.73 7.58
CA HIS A 17 -3.66 -0.89 6.14
C HIS A 17 -5.07 -0.63 5.62
N VAL A 18 -5.17 0.19 4.58
CA VAL A 18 -6.43 0.59 3.95
C VAL A 18 -6.58 -0.14 2.63
N TYR A 19 -7.75 -0.72 2.39
CA TYR A 19 -8.06 -1.55 1.23
C TYR A 19 -9.26 -1.02 0.48
N TYR A 20 -9.21 -1.07 -0.85
CA TYR A 20 -10.35 -0.90 -1.73
C TYR A 20 -10.66 -2.24 -2.38
N GLY A 21 -11.70 -2.92 -1.90
CA GLY A 21 -11.90 -4.35 -2.22
C GLY A 21 -10.74 -5.18 -1.68
N ASP A 22 -10.01 -5.84 -2.57
CA ASP A 22 -8.84 -6.68 -2.25
C ASP A 22 -7.49 -5.99 -2.43
N VAL A 23 -7.49 -4.77 -2.99
CA VAL A 23 -6.27 -4.01 -3.28
C VAL A 23 -5.85 -3.19 -2.07
N HIS A 24 -4.58 -3.31 -1.67
CA HIS A 24 -4.00 -2.47 -0.62
C HIS A 24 -3.66 -1.09 -1.20
N VAL A 25 -4.40 -0.07 -0.79
CA VAL A 25 -4.39 1.27 -1.40
C VAL A 25 -3.69 2.33 -0.55
N GLY A 26 -3.17 1.93 0.61
CA GLY A 26 -2.43 2.85 1.45
C GLY A 26 -2.41 2.46 2.93
N THR A 27 -1.81 3.33 3.73
CA THR A 27 -1.59 3.08 5.16
C THR A 27 -1.83 4.36 5.94
N ILE A 28 -2.41 4.22 7.14
CA ILE A 28 -2.52 5.28 8.13
C ILE A 28 -1.85 4.78 9.40
N ALA A 29 -0.87 5.50 9.93
CA ALA A 29 -0.13 5.06 11.10
C ALA A 29 0.40 6.23 11.92
N ILE A 30 0.63 6.01 13.22
CA ILE A 30 1.45 6.93 14.00
C ILE A 30 2.85 6.97 13.36
N ARG A 31 3.48 8.14 13.27
CA ARG A 31 4.85 8.32 12.76
C ARG A 31 5.82 8.07 13.93
N ALA A 32 6.89 7.33 13.67
CA ALA A 32 7.93 7.06 14.67
C ALA A 32 9.08 8.05 14.52
N GLY A 33 9.66 8.51 15.63
CA GLY A 33 10.86 9.37 15.63
C GLY A 33 10.62 10.80 15.16
N ILE A 34 9.39 11.30 15.26
CA ILE A 34 9.04 12.69 14.93
C ILE A 34 9.13 13.59 16.17
N PRO A 35 9.46 14.88 16.00
CA PRO A 35 9.33 15.89 17.05
C PRO A 35 7.92 15.95 17.67
N HIS A 36 7.83 16.44 18.92
CA HIS A 36 6.56 16.51 19.65
C HIS A 36 5.59 17.57 19.12
N ASP A 37 6.08 18.56 18.39
CA ASP A 37 5.33 19.64 17.76
C ASP A 37 4.82 19.30 16.34
N GLU A 38 5.14 18.09 15.86
CA GLU A 38 4.70 17.59 14.57
C GLU A 38 3.46 16.70 14.69
N ASP A 39 2.65 16.72 13.62
CA ASP A 39 1.46 15.91 13.49
C ASP A 39 1.79 14.40 13.54
N PRO A 40 1.26 13.66 14.54
CA PRO A 40 1.69 12.30 14.80
C PRO A 40 1.12 11.26 13.85
N TRP A 41 -0.03 11.50 13.23
CA TRP A 41 -0.62 10.53 12.32
C TRP A 41 -0.17 10.80 10.90
N GLY A 42 0.59 9.86 10.33
CA GLY A 42 0.95 9.87 8.92
C GLY A 42 -0.01 9.03 8.09
N TRP A 43 -0.22 9.41 6.85
CA TRP A 43 -0.96 8.62 5.88
C TRP A 43 -0.25 8.60 4.52
N SER A 44 -0.43 7.51 3.79
CA SER A 44 -0.02 7.37 2.39
C SER A 44 -1.13 6.74 1.58
N CYS A 45 -1.38 7.28 0.38
CA CYS A 45 -2.45 6.88 -0.52
C CYS A 45 -1.89 6.60 -1.93
N GLY A 46 -2.21 5.43 -2.45
CA GLY A 46 -1.73 4.91 -3.73
C GLY A 46 -1.24 3.47 -3.60
N PHE A 47 -1.13 2.80 -4.74
CA PHE A 47 -0.63 1.44 -4.85
C PHE A 47 0.28 1.30 -6.07
N TYR A 48 1.22 0.37 -6.05
CA TYR A 48 2.09 0.06 -7.18
C TYR A 48 2.26 -1.45 -7.27
N PRO A 49 2.32 -2.05 -8.47
CA PRO A 49 2.16 -1.45 -9.82
C PRO A 49 0.70 -1.07 -10.14
N GLY A 50 0.43 -0.51 -11.32
CA GLY A 50 -0.86 0.11 -11.66
C GLY A 50 -0.97 1.61 -11.33
N SER A 51 0.12 2.23 -10.90
CA SER A 51 0.24 3.70 -10.90
C SER A 51 1.67 4.13 -11.21
N HIS A 52 1.81 5.38 -11.63
CA HIS A 52 3.10 5.94 -12.00
C HIS A 52 3.85 6.55 -10.79
N PRO A 53 5.18 6.65 -10.87
CA PRO A 53 5.95 7.40 -9.88
C PRO A 53 5.36 8.80 -9.67
N ARG A 54 5.31 9.25 -8.41
CA ARG A 54 4.76 10.55 -7.97
C ARG A 54 3.23 10.69 -8.01
N GLU A 55 2.49 9.65 -8.38
CA GLU A 55 1.03 9.66 -8.22
C GLU A 55 0.58 9.28 -6.82
N HIS A 56 1.48 8.67 -6.03
CA HIS A 56 1.24 8.42 -4.61
C HIS A 56 1.27 9.73 -3.85
N THR A 57 0.31 9.89 -2.95
CA THR A 57 0.21 11.06 -2.08
C THR A 57 0.41 10.63 -0.65
N ASN A 58 0.90 11.55 0.18
CA ASN A 58 1.08 11.33 1.60
C ASN A 58 0.85 12.63 2.35
N GLY A 59 0.67 12.52 3.66
CA GLY A 59 0.51 13.66 4.54
C GLY A 59 0.57 13.25 6.00
N SER A 60 0.36 14.23 6.87
CA SER A 60 0.24 14.04 8.31
C SER A 60 -0.95 14.81 8.86
N ALA A 61 -1.46 14.39 10.01
CA ALA A 61 -2.53 15.07 10.73
C ALA A 61 -2.39 14.91 12.26
N PRO A 62 -2.98 15.82 13.06
CA PRO A 62 -2.96 15.77 14.51
C PRO A 62 -3.63 14.51 15.08
N THR A 63 -4.69 14.04 14.43
CA THR A 63 -5.51 12.92 14.89
C THR A 63 -5.70 11.85 13.81
N PHE A 64 -6.05 10.63 14.26
CA PHE A 64 -6.36 9.53 13.34
C PHE A 64 -7.56 9.86 12.43
N ASP A 65 -8.61 10.49 12.97
CA ASP A 65 -9.82 10.80 12.20
C ASP A 65 -9.56 11.87 11.14
N GLU A 66 -8.69 12.84 11.42
CA GLU A 66 -8.22 13.81 10.42
C GLU A 66 -7.37 13.13 9.35
N ALA A 67 -6.39 12.30 9.74
CA ALA A 67 -5.59 11.52 8.79
C ALA A 67 -6.48 10.61 7.91
N HIS A 68 -7.53 10.03 8.46
CA HIS A 68 -8.50 9.21 7.72
C HIS A 68 -9.31 10.04 6.73
N ARG A 69 -9.75 11.24 7.12
CA ARG A 69 -10.48 12.16 6.24
C ARG A 69 -9.62 12.64 5.08
N ASP A 70 -8.37 13.00 5.36
CA ASP A 70 -7.41 13.46 4.35
C ASP A 70 -7.05 12.32 3.41
N PHE A 71 -6.85 11.11 3.94
CA PHE A 71 -6.69 9.91 3.14
C PHE A 71 -7.88 9.69 2.20
N GLU A 72 -9.13 9.77 2.69
CA GLU A 72 -10.31 9.59 1.83
C GLU A 72 -10.39 10.65 0.73
N ALA A 73 -10.04 11.90 1.02
CA ALA A 73 -10.02 12.97 0.03
C ALA A 73 -8.95 12.69 -1.05
N ALA A 74 -7.73 12.32 -0.63
CA ALA A 74 -6.67 11.91 -1.54
C ALA A 74 -7.05 10.68 -2.37
N TRP A 75 -7.71 9.70 -1.76
CA TRP A 75 -8.19 8.50 -2.44
C TRP A 75 -9.19 8.81 -3.54
N ARG A 76 -10.13 9.74 -3.34
CA ARG A 76 -11.09 10.14 -4.39
C ARG A 76 -10.38 10.73 -5.62
N VAL A 77 -9.34 11.54 -5.40
CA VAL A 77 -8.53 12.12 -6.49
C VAL A 77 -7.66 11.08 -7.18
N PHE A 78 -7.10 10.13 -6.41
CA PHE A 78 -6.31 9.05 -6.97
C PHE A 78 -7.19 8.11 -7.80
N LEU A 79 -8.32 7.67 -7.24
CA LEU A 79 -9.28 6.76 -7.87
C LEU A 79 -9.87 7.31 -9.16
N SER A 80 -10.10 8.62 -9.27
CA SER A 80 -10.67 9.23 -10.48
C SER A 80 -9.78 9.09 -11.72
N LYS A 81 -8.50 8.76 -11.52
CA LYS A 81 -7.53 8.53 -12.60
C LYS A 81 -7.28 7.06 -12.88
N ARG A 82 -7.85 6.13 -12.09
CA ARG A 82 -7.59 4.70 -12.18
C ARG A 82 -8.64 3.97 -13.02
N THR A 83 -8.18 2.95 -13.71
CA THR A 83 -9.00 1.99 -14.44
C THR A 83 -8.95 0.61 -13.78
N GLU A 84 -9.87 -0.28 -14.11
CA GLU A 84 -9.81 -1.67 -13.60
C GLU A 84 -8.50 -2.38 -14.00
N ALA A 85 -7.92 -2.05 -15.15
CA ALA A 85 -6.64 -2.61 -15.58
C ALA A 85 -5.50 -2.24 -14.62
N ASP A 86 -5.50 -1.03 -14.08
CA ASP A 86 -4.53 -0.59 -13.07
C ASP A 86 -4.64 -1.43 -11.79
N PHE A 87 -5.87 -1.69 -11.34
CA PHE A 87 -6.12 -2.57 -10.19
C PHE A 87 -5.70 -4.02 -10.49
N GLN A 88 -5.94 -4.49 -11.72
CA GLN A 88 -5.56 -5.84 -12.12
C GLN A 88 -4.03 -6.01 -12.15
N GLU A 89 -3.28 -5.03 -12.63
CA GLU A 89 -1.81 -5.07 -12.60
C GLU A 89 -1.27 -5.23 -11.18
N TRP A 90 -1.88 -4.53 -10.21
CA TRP A 90 -1.54 -4.71 -8.80
C TRP A 90 -1.82 -6.14 -8.31
N ARG A 91 -2.98 -6.71 -8.67
CA ARG A 91 -3.34 -8.10 -8.27
C ARG A 91 -2.38 -9.12 -8.87
N ASP A 92 -2.05 -8.96 -10.15
CA ASP A 92 -1.12 -9.84 -10.85
C ASP A 92 0.26 -9.81 -10.18
N GLN A 93 0.72 -8.63 -9.77
CA GLN A 93 1.97 -8.49 -9.03
C GLN A 93 1.91 -9.12 -7.64
N ARG A 94 0.79 -8.96 -6.91
CA ARG A 94 0.59 -9.61 -5.60
C ARG A 94 0.68 -11.12 -5.75
N ASP A 95 -0.09 -11.69 -6.66
CA ASP A 95 -0.18 -13.13 -6.86
C ASP A 95 1.15 -13.72 -7.38
N TRP A 96 1.86 -12.99 -8.25
CA TRP A 96 3.22 -13.35 -8.66
C TRP A 96 4.20 -13.35 -7.49
N THR A 97 4.11 -12.34 -6.61
CA THR A 97 4.98 -12.22 -5.42
C THR A 97 4.72 -13.36 -4.44
N GLU A 98 3.46 -13.69 -4.17
CA GLU A 98 3.09 -14.82 -3.31
C GLU A 98 3.61 -16.16 -3.87
N ARG A 99 3.39 -16.41 -5.17
CA ARG A 99 3.92 -17.60 -5.85
C ARG A 99 5.44 -17.69 -5.73
N LYS A 100 6.14 -16.56 -5.90
CA LYS A 100 7.59 -16.48 -5.79
C LYS A 100 8.08 -16.84 -4.39
N TYR A 101 7.47 -16.29 -3.34
CA TYR A 101 7.85 -16.63 -1.97
C TYR A 101 7.52 -18.08 -1.62
N ALA A 102 6.39 -18.62 -2.08
CA ALA A 102 6.06 -20.03 -1.89
C ALA A 102 7.07 -20.96 -2.57
N MET A 103 7.60 -20.60 -3.75
CA MET A 103 8.70 -21.35 -4.39
C MET A 103 9.97 -21.34 -3.53
N TRP A 104 10.34 -20.17 -2.98
CA TRP A 104 11.50 -20.05 -2.10
C TRP A 104 11.37 -20.86 -0.81
N GLU A 105 10.18 -20.88 -0.20
CA GLU A 105 9.90 -21.71 0.99
C GLU A 105 10.04 -23.21 0.70
N ARG A 106 9.73 -23.64 -0.53
CA ARG A 106 9.96 -25.03 -0.98
C ARG A 106 11.41 -25.32 -1.38
N GLY A 107 12.31 -24.33 -1.33
CA GLY A 107 13.70 -24.47 -1.76
C GLY A 107 13.92 -24.49 -3.27
N GLU A 108 12.91 -24.11 -4.06
CA GLU A 108 13.01 -24.06 -5.52
C GLU A 108 13.76 -22.80 -5.96
N ARG A 109 14.73 -22.94 -6.89
CA ARG A 109 15.43 -21.79 -7.47
C ARG A 109 14.53 -21.07 -8.48
N PHE A 110 14.52 -19.75 -8.41
CA PHE A 110 13.83 -18.90 -9.38
C PHE A 110 14.66 -18.83 -10.67
N SER A 111 14.03 -18.94 -11.84
CA SER A 111 14.71 -18.94 -13.15
C SER A 111 15.53 -17.66 -13.43
N SER A 112 15.24 -16.54 -12.75
CA SER A 112 16.04 -15.30 -12.84
C SER A 112 17.33 -15.32 -12.01
N GLN A 113 17.66 -16.44 -11.35
CA GLN A 113 18.91 -16.65 -10.60
C GLN A 113 19.86 -17.65 -11.29
N GLN A 114 19.66 -17.96 -12.59
CA GLN A 114 20.73 -18.63 -13.32
C GLN A 114 21.92 -17.64 -13.43
N PRO A 115 23.13 -18.01 -12.97
CA PRO A 115 24.29 -17.16 -13.22
C PRO A 115 24.41 -17.01 -14.73
N SER A 116 24.58 -15.77 -15.19
CA SER A 116 24.87 -15.48 -16.59
C SER A 116 26.03 -16.38 -17.01
N ALA A 117 25.74 -17.35 -17.87
CA ALA A 117 26.78 -18.22 -18.42
C ALA A 117 27.76 -17.30 -19.17
N ARG A 118 29.02 -17.32 -18.73
CA ARG A 118 30.14 -16.64 -19.36
C ARG A 118 30.67 -17.48 -20.51
#